data_AF-A0A6J7KKS1-F1
#
_entry.id   AF-A0A6J7KKS1-F1
#
_cell.length_a   1.000
_cell.length_b   1.000
_cell.length_c   1.000
_cell.angle_alpha   90.00
_cell.angle_beta   90.00
_cell.angle_gamma   90.00
#
_symmetry.space_group_name_H-M   'P 1'
#
loop_
_entity.id
_entity.type
_entity.pdbx_description
1 polymer ?
#
loop_
_entity_poly.entity_id
_entity_poly.type
_entity_poly.pdbx_seq_one_letter_code
_entity_poly.pdbx_strand_id
1 'polypeptide(L)'
;MLAFAYEQRIAVLDTNVRRVLARVLDGTERAPASMTNPERARAAALLPTDAIESARWSVAVMELGALVCSAASPRCEACPVSAGCAWRALAHPAAAAPPRRQAWHGTDRQCRGQLMAQLRASHEPVSGATLRDLWGDDAQRERCLDSLIDDRLVDIVSDDLYSLPS
;
A
#
# COMPACT_ATOMS: atom_id res chain seq x y z
N MET A 1 -11.27 -7.82 2.14
CA MET A 1 -12.31 -8.86 2.26
C MET A 1 -13.74 -8.30 2.38
N LEU A 2 -13.97 -6.96 2.34
CA LEU A 2 -15.32 -6.36 2.44
C LEU A 2 -16.08 -6.22 1.10
N ALA A 3 -15.40 -6.31 -0.05
CA ALA A 3 -16.04 -6.14 -1.37
C ALA A 3 -16.79 -7.40 -1.85
N PHE A 4 -16.44 -8.59 -1.36
CA PHE A 4 -17.01 -9.85 -1.83
C PHE A 4 -18.23 -10.33 -1.03
N ALA A 5 -18.57 -9.67 0.08
CA ALA A 5 -19.58 -10.15 1.03
C ALA A 5 -20.91 -9.38 1.02
N TYR A 6 -21.03 -8.27 0.28
CA TYR A 6 -22.19 -7.37 0.40
C TYR A 6 -22.90 -6.99 -0.91
N GLU A 7 -22.56 -7.59 -2.06
CA GLU A 7 -23.22 -7.28 -3.35
C GLU A 7 -23.31 -5.77 -3.64
N GLN A 8 -22.38 -4.97 -3.10
CA GLN A 8 -22.38 -3.52 -3.30
C GLN A 8 -21.56 -3.17 -4.54
N ARG A 9 -22.12 -2.28 -5.36
CA ARG A 9 -21.46 -1.68 -6.52
C ARG A 9 -20.31 -0.76 -6.07
N ILE A 10 -19.18 -1.35 -5.69
CA ILE A 10 -17.98 -0.64 -5.23
C ILE A 10 -16.81 -1.00 -6.15
N ALA A 11 -16.13 0.03 -6.67
CA ALA A 11 -14.95 -0.17 -7.49
C ALA A 11 -13.75 -0.53 -6.60
N VAL A 12 -13.15 -1.69 -6.84
CA VAL A 12 -11.89 -2.08 -6.19
C VAL A 12 -10.75 -1.31 -6.85
N LEU A 13 -10.17 -0.34 -6.14
CA LEU A 13 -9.10 0.52 -6.67
C LEU A 13 -7.77 0.29 -5.96
N ASP A 14 -7.17 -0.88 -6.18
CA ASP A 14 -5.80 -1.14 -5.78
C ASP A 14 -4.78 -0.49 -6.74
N THR A 15 -3.49 -0.63 -6.46
CA THR A 15 -2.44 -0.04 -7.31
C THR A 15 -2.42 -0.58 -8.75
N ASN A 16 -2.94 -1.80 -8.98
CA ASN A 16 -3.01 -2.42 -10.30
C ASN A 16 -4.17 -1.87 -11.13
N VAL A 17 -5.36 -1.85 -10.55
CA VAL A 17 -6.57 -1.31 -11.20
C VAL A 17 -6.36 0.16 -11.53
N ARG A 18 -5.85 0.96 -10.58
CA ARG A 18 -5.57 2.38 -10.82
C ARG A 18 -4.62 2.59 -12.00
N ARG A 19 -3.56 1.77 -12.13
CA ARG A 19 -2.63 1.81 -13.27
C ARG A 19 -3.32 1.45 -14.58
N VAL A 20 -4.16 0.42 -14.59
CA VAL A 20 -4.93 0.04 -15.78
C VAL A 20 -5.82 1.20 -16.23
N LEU A 21 -6.59 1.79 -15.32
CA LEU A 21 -7.49 2.90 -15.64
C LEU A 21 -6.71 4.13 -16.11
N ALA A 22 -5.60 4.48 -15.46
CA ALA A 22 -4.74 5.59 -15.89
C ALA A 22 -4.18 5.37 -17.30
N ARG A 23 -3.70 4.15 -17.63
CA ARG A 23 -3.20 3.84 -18.97
C ARG A 23 -4.29 3.85 -20.02
N VAL A 24 -5.42 3.22 -19.74
CA VAL A 24 -6.51 3.06 -20.71
C VAL A 24 -7.24 4.38 -20.97
N LEU A 25 -7.54 5.13 -19.90
CA LEU A 25 -8.40 6.33 -19.98
C LEU A 25 -7.61 7.63 -20.06
N ASP A 26 -6.55 7.75 -19.27
CA ASP A 26 -5.82 9.03 -19.11
C ASP A 26 -4.58 9.11 -20.00
N GLY A 27 -4.18 8.00 -20.62
CA GLY A 27 -2.99 7.96 -21.46
C GLY A 27 -1.68 8.07 -20.70
N THR A 28 -1.70 7.88 -19.38
CA THR A 28 -0.51 8.02 -18.53
C THR A 28 0.02 6.65 -18.07
N GLU A 29 1.34 6.53 -17.93
CA GLU A 29 1.96 5.28 -17.48
C GLU A 29 1.52 4.89 -16.04
N ARG A 30 1.32 5.90 -15.18
CA ARG A 30 1.06 5.75 -13.75
C ARG A 30 -0.16 6.58 -13.34
N ALA A 31 -0.92 6.06 -12.39
CA ALA A 31 -1.93 6.82 -11.67
C ALA A 31 -1.27 7.84 -10.72
N PRO A 32 -1.99 8.90 -10.30
CA PRO A 32 -1.51 9.85 -9.29
C PRO A 32 -1.07 9.17 -7.99
N ALA A 33 -0.09 9.75 -7.29
CA ALA A 33 0.48 9.18 -6.07
C ALA A 33 -0.57 8.93 -4.98
N SER A 34 -1.51 9.86 -4.80
CA SER A 34 -2.65 9.74 -3.90
C SER A 34 -3.95 9.51 -4.68
N MET A 35 -4.87 8.76 -4.07
CA MET A 35 -6.20 8.52 -4.64
C MET A 35 -7.04 9.80 -4.59
N THR A 36 -7.50 10.26 -5.75
CA THR A 36 -8.30 11.49 -5.86
C THR A 36 -9.81 11.22 -5.94
N ASN A 37 -10.64 12.20 -5.58
CA ASN A 37 -12.10 12.10 -5.75
C ASN A 37 -12.52 11.89 -7.22
N PRO A 38 -11.94 12.61 -8.20
CA PRO A 38 -12.22 12.35 -9.63
C PRO A 38 -11.86 10.93 -10.06
N GLU A 39 -10.78 10.36 -9.54
CA GLU A 39 -10.39 8.97 -9.81
C GLU A 39 -11.44 7.98 -9.30
N ARG A 40 -11.93 8.16 -8.06
CA ARG A 40 -13.01 7.34 -7.48
C ARG A 40 -14.31 7.45 -8.29
N ALA A 41 -14.71 8.68 -8.65
CA ALA A 41 -15.94 8.93 -9.40
C ALA A 41 -15.90 8.28 -10.78
N ARG A 42 -14.78 8.39 -11.50
CA ARG A 42 -14.61 7.75 -12.81
C ARG A 42 -14.67 6.23 -12.73
N ALA A 43 -14.01 5.64 -11.74
CA ALA A 43 -14.08 4.20 -11.53
C ALA A 43 -15.50 3.70 -11.21
N ALA A 44 -16.25 4.43 -10.39
CA ALA A 44 -17.64 4.09 -10.07
C ALA A 44 -18.55 4.18 -11.30
N ALA A 45 -18.29 5.14 -12.20
CA ALA A 45 -19.04 5.31 -13.45
C ALA A 45 -18.80 4.16 -14.44
N LEU A 46 -17.68 3.44 -14.35
CA LEU A 46 -17.35 2.29 -15.21
C LEU A 46 -18.00 0.98 -14.74
N LEU A 47 -18.47 0.93 -13.49
CA LEU A 47 -19.11 -0.27 -12.97
C LEU A 47 -20.43 -0.52 -13.71
N PRO A 48 -20.68 -1.77 -14.13
CA PRO A 48 -22.02 -2.23 -14.53
C PRO A 48 -23.09 -1.84 -13.51
N THR A 49 -24.34 -1.71 -13.96
CA THR A 49 -25.45 -1.44 -13.04
C THR A 49 -25.79 -2.67 -12.19
N ASP A 50 -25.63 -3.87 -12.75
CA ASP A 50 -25.79 -5.12 -12.04
C ASP A 50 -24.64 -5.37 -11.05
N ALA A 51 -24.98 -5.86 -9.86
CA ALA A 51 -24.03 -6.06 -8.77
C ALA A 51 -23.08 -7.24 -9.04
N ILE A 52 -23.58 -8.33 -9.63
CA ILE A 52 -22.78 -9.52 -9.94
C ILE A 52 -21.80 -9.19 -11.07
N GLU A 53 -22.26 -8.49 -12.11
CA GLU A 53 -21.41 -7.99 -13.17
C GLU A 53 -20.38 -6.99 -12.66
N SER A 54 -20.74 -6.12 -11.71
CA SER A 54 -19.79 -5.20 -11.06
C SER A 54 -18.67 -5.92 -10.30
N ALA A 55 -19.03 -6.98 -9.57
CA ALA A 55 -18.04 -7.81 -8.87
C ALA A 55 -17.12 -8.51 -9.88
N ARG A 56 -17.68 -9.10 -10.94
CA ARG A 56 -16.91 -9.74 -12.03
C ARG A 56 -15.99 -8.75 -12.73
N TRP A 57 -16.48 -7.56 -13.05
CA TRP A 57 -15.68 -6.50 -13.65
C TRP A 57 -14.50 -6.10 -12.75
N SER A 58 -14.73 -5.94 -11.45
CA SER A 58 -13.69 -5.57 -10.50
C SER A 58 -12.59 -6.63 -10.42
N VAL A 59 -12.96 -7.91 -10.39
CA VAL A 59 -11.99 -9.02 -10.43
C VAL A 59 -11.24 -9.04 -11.76
N ALA A 60 -11.94 -8.91 -12.88
CA ALA A 60 -11.35 -8.95 -14.21
C ALA A 60 -10.32 -7.83 -14.42
N VAL A 61 -10.61 -6.59 -13.99
CA VAL A 61 -9.68 -5.47 -14.12
C VAL A 61 -8.48 -5.63 -13.18
N MET A 62 -8.68 -6.18 -11.98
CA MET A 62 -7.60 -6.48 -11.05
C MET A 62 -6.65 -7.54 -11.63
N GLU A 63 -7.19 -8.63 -12.17
CA GLU A 63 -6.41 -9.70 -12.80
C GLU A 63 -5.70 -9.21 -14.07
N LEU A 64 -6.38 -8.41 -14.90
CA LEU A 64 -5.78 -7.73 -16.05
C LEU A 64 -4.57 -6.90 -15.62
N GLY A 65 -4.71 -6.12 -14.54
CA GLY A 65 -3.61 -5.32 -13.99
C GLY A 65 -2.46 -6.17 -13.47
N ALA A 66 -2.74 -7.30 -12.82
CA ALA A 66 -1.73 -8.18 -12.25
C ALA A 66 -0.96 -8.98 -13.31
N LEU A 67 -1.66 -9.57 -14.28
CA LEU A 67 -1.08 -10.58 -15.18
C LEU A 67 -0.68 -10.03 -16.56
N VAL A 68 -1.33 -8.96 -17.03
CA VAL A 68 -1.17 -8.47 -18.40
C VAL A 68 -0.64 -7.05 -18.42
N CYS A 69 -1.37 -6.10 -17.81
CA CYS A 69 -0.99 -4.69 -17.75
C CYS A 69 -0.06 -4.42 -16.55
N SER A 70 1.02 -5.19 -16.45
CA SER A 70 1.99 -5.10 -15.35
C SER A 70 2.73 -3.75 -15.37
N ALA A 71 3.31 -3.37 -14.23
CA ALA A 71 4.00 -2.09 -14.09
C ALA A 71 5.26 -2.01 -14.97
N ALA A 72 6.10 -3.05 -14.95
CA ALA A 72 7.41 -3.06 -15.61
C ALA A 72 7.35 -3.51 -17.08
N SER A 73 6.65 -4.61 -17.37
CA SER A 73 6.65 -5.25 -18.70
C SER A 73 5.22 -5.66 -19.09
N PRO A 74 4.36 -4.69 -19.49
CA PRO A 74 2.99 -5.00 -19.87
C PRO A 74 2.95 -5.80 -21.18
N ARG A 75 2.12 -6.85 -21.22
CA ARG A 75 1.90 -7.70 -22.40
C ARG A 75 0.83 -7.09 -23.30
N CYS A 76 1.11 -5.93 -23.89
CA CYS A 76 0.11 -5.15 -24.63
C CYS A 76 -0.48 -5.88 -25.84
N GLU A 77 0.25 -6.80 -26.47
CA GLU A 77 -0.24 -7.62 -27.58
C GLU A 77 -1.32 -8.62 -27.14
N ALA A 78 -1.24 -9.12 -25.90
CA ALA A 78 -2.24 -10.01 -25.30
C ALA A 78 -3.32 -9.26 -24.51
N CYS A 79 -3.30 -7.93 -24.50
CA CYS A 79 -4.22 -7.14 -23.71
C CYS A 79 -5.58 -7.01 -24.43
N PRO A 80 -6.69 -7.47 -23.82
CA PRO A 80 -8.00 -7.47 -24.46
C PRO A 80 -8.56 -6.07 -24.73
N VAL A 81 -8.02 -5.04 -24.07
CA VAL A 81 -8.43 -3.63 -24.23
C VAL A 81 -7.36 -2.79 -24.96
N SER A 82 -6.38 -3.43 -25.60
CA SER A 82 -5.24 -2.75 -26.24
C SER A 82 -5.64 -1.78 -27.35
N ALA A 83 -6.69 -2.10 -28.11
CA ALA A 83 -7.20 -1.27 -29.21
C ALA A 83 -7.75 0.09 -28.73
N GLY A 84 -8.32 0.12 -27.52
CA GLY A 84 -8.89 1.34 -26.91
C GLY A 84 -7.97 2.01 -25.87
N CYS A 85 -6.73 1.56 -25.73
CA CYS A 85 -5.84 2.05 -24.68
C CYS A 85 -5.13 3.35 -25.10
N ALA A 86 -5.47 4.46 -24.45
CA ALA A 86 -4.88 5.77 -24.73
C ALA A 86 -3.35 5.78 -24.59
N TRP A 87 -2.80 5.15 -23.55
CA TRP A 87 -1.35 5.13 -23.31
C TRP A 87 -0.60 4.36 -24.40
N ARG A 88 -1.20 3.30 -24.93
CA ARG A 88 -0.66 2.57 -26.08
C ARG A 88 -0.75 3.40 -27.36
N ALA A 89 -1.87 4.08 -27.59
CA ALA A 89 -2.04 4.96 -28.75
C ALA A 89 -1.00 6.10 -28.78
N LEU A 90 -0.55 6.56 -27.60
CA LEU A 90 0.52 7.54 -27.44
C LEU A 90 1.95 6.95 -27.51
N ALA A 91 2.09 5.68 -27.90
CA ALA A 91 3.36 4.96 -27.95
C ALA A 91 4.08 4.86 -26.59
N HIS A 92 3.32 4.62 -25.52
CA HIS A 92 3.83 4.30 -24.18
C HIS A 92 4.75 5.38 -23.58
N PRO A 93 4.31 6.65 -23.48
CA PRO A 93 5.13 7.70 -22.87
C PRO A 93 5.47 7.35 -21.42
N ALA A 94 6.73 7.47 -21.05
CA ALA A 94 7.19 7.25 -19.69
C ALA A 94 6.69 8.36 -18.76
N ALA A 95 6.17 8.00 -17.58
CA ALA A 95 5.89 8.97 -16.55
C ALA A 95 7.20 9.48 -15.94
N ALA A 96 7.19 10.75 -15.55
CA ALA A 96 8.27 11.38 -14.80
C ALA A 96 8.72 10.48 -13.63
N ALA A 97 10.02 10.47 -13.35
CA ALA A 97 10.57 9.68 -12.27
C ALA A 97 9.81 9.99 -10.96
N PRO A 98 9.37 8.97 -10.22
CA PRO A 98 8.72 9.21 -8.94
C PRO A 98 9.69 10.00 -8.04
N PRO A 99 9.18 10.88 -7.17
CA PRO A 99 10.04 11.59 -6.23
C PRO A 99 10.87 10.58 -5.43
N ARG A 100 12.12 10.93 -5.15
CA ARG A 100 13.02 10.12 -4.33
C ARG A 100 12.31 9.80 -3.01
N ARG A 101 12.01 8.52 -2.80
CA ARG A 101 11.52 8.04 -1.50
C ARG A 101 12.70 8.05 -0.54
N GLN A 102 12.48 8.48 0.69
CA GLN A 102 13.46 8.33 1.76
C GLN A 102 13.87 6.86 1.86
N ALA A 103 15.17 6.61 2.03
CA ALA A 103 15.65 5.26 2.31
C ALA A 103 14.97 4.75 3.58
N TRP A 104 14.48 3.51 3.58
CA TRP A 104 13.86 2.91 4.77
C TRP A 104 14.87 2.76 5.92
N HIS A 105 16.14 2.53 5.56
CA HIS A 105 17.24 2.41 6.51
C HIS A 105 17.46 3.71 7.28
N GLY A 106 17.46 3.62 8.62
CA GLY A 106 17.64 4.74 9.54
C GLY A 106 16.37 5.53 9.85
N THR A 107 15.19 5.06 9.43
CA THR A 107 13.92 5.75 9.73
C THR A 107 13.32 5.35 11.07
N ASP A 108 12.53 6.25 11.67
CA ASP A 108 11.76 5.97 12.89
C ASP A 108 10.84 4.77 12.70
N ARG A 109 10.29 4.59 11.49
CA ARG A 109 9.49 3.42 11.14
C ARG A 109 10.29 2.12 11.25
N GLN A 110 11.56 2.13 10.83
CA GLN A 110 12.44 0.96 11.00
C GLN A 110 12.75 0.71 12.47
N CYS A 111 13.14 1.76 13.21
CA CYS A 111 13.46 1.66 14.64
C CYS A 111 12.28 1.08 15.43
N ARG A 112 11.09 1.68 15.31
CA ARG A 112 9.85 1.17 15.92
C ARG A 112 9.55 -0.28 15.56
N GLY A 113 9.77 -0.64 14.29
CA GLY A 113 9.58 -2.00 13.81
C GLY A 113 10.49 -3.02 14.52
N GLN A 114 11.76 -2.67 14.76
CA GLN A 114 12.71 -3.51 15.48
C GLN A 114 12.35 -3.66 16.96
N LEU A 115 12.00 -2.54 17.62
CA LEU A 115 11.56 -2.57 19.03
C LEU A 115 10.32 -3.46 19.20
N MET A 116 9.31 -3.30 18.35
CA MET A 116 8.11 -4.14 18.35
C MET A 116 8.39 -5.60 18.01
N ALA A 117 9.35 -5.89 17.12
CA ALA A 117 9.74 -7.25 16.80
C ALA A 117 10.38 -7.95 18.01
N GLN A 118 11.24 -7.24 18.75
CA GLN A 118 11.83 -7.76 19.99
C GLN A 118 10.74 -8.05 21.03
N LEU A 119 9.86 -7.10 21.30
CA LEU A 119 8.78 -7.25 22.28
C LEU A 119 7.82 -8.40 21.93
N ARG A 120 7.60 -8.67 20.64
CA ARG A 120 6.80 -9.82 20.18
C ARG A 120 7.53 -11.15 20.28
N ALA A 121 8.85 -11.16 20.15
CA ALA A 121 9.66 -12.37 20.27
C ALA A 121 9.86 -12.79 21.74
N SER A 122 9.75 -11.82 22.66
CA SER A 122 9.87 -12.05 24.09
C SER A 122 8.51 -12.42 24.72
N HIS A 123 8.52 -13.45 25.57
CA HIS A 123 7.36 -13.87 26.36
C HIS A 123 7.34 -13.24 27.76
N GLU A 124 8.43 -12.54 28.11
CA GLU A 124 8.61 -11.79 29.34
C GLU A 124 8.87 -10.32 28.99
N PRO A 125 8.63 -9.39 29.93
CA PRO A 125 8.96 -7.99 29.72
C PRO A 125 10.44 -7.79 29.36
N VAL A 126 10.70 -6.90 28.40
CA VAL A 126 12.03 -6.64 27.84
C VAL A 126 12.66 -5.44 28.53
N SER A 127 13.90 -5.59 28.99
CA SER A 127 14.64 -4.48 29.61
C SER A 127 15.03 -3.41 28.59
N GLY A 128 15.10 -2.15 29.03
CA GLY A 128 15.59 -1.06 28.19
C GLY A 128 17.02 -1.30 27.71
N ALA A 129 17.85 -2.01 28.48
CA ALA A 129 19.20 -2.43 28.03
C ALA A 129 19.15 -3.26 26.75
N THR A 130 18.23 -4.24 26.68
CA THR A 130 18.01 -5.05 25.47
C THR A 130 17.56 -4.18 24.30
N LEU A 131 16.69 -3.19 24.56
CA LEU A 131 16.24 -2.26 23.52
C LEU A 131 17.36 -1.32 23.03
N ARG A 132 18.29 -0.93 23.92
CA ARG A 132 19.48 -0.13 23.57
C ARG A 132 20.40 -0.87 22.60
N ASP A 133 20.63 -2.15 22.85
CA ASP A 133 21.50 -2.99 22.01
C ASP A 133 20.93 -3.23 20.60
N LEU A 134 19.61 -3.08 20.42
CA LEU A 134 18.94 -3.24 19.12
C LEU A 134 19.09 -2.04 18.18
N TRP A 135 19.28 -0.84 18.74
CA TRP A 135 19.32 0.39 17.95
C TRP A 135 20.30 1.39 18.53
N GLY A 136 21.42 1.60 17.83
CA GLY A 136 22.56 2.38 18.31
C GLY A 136 22.39 3.90 18.32
N ASP A 137 21.31 4.45 17.73
CA ASP A 137 20.97 5.88 17.88
C ASP A 137 20.06 6.05 19.10
N ASP A 138 20.63 6.53 20.20
CA ASP A 138 19.91 6.67 21.47
C ASP A 138 18.72 7.61 21.38
N ALA A 139 18.93 8.79 20.79
CA ALA A 139 17.90 9.82 20.71
C ALA A 139 16.74 9.37 19.81
N GLN A 140 17.04 8.67 18.70
CA GLN A 140 16.00 8.12 17.85
C GLN A 140 15.23 7.01 18.53
N ARG A 141 15.92 6.09 19.22
CA ARG A 141 15.29 4.98 19.92
C ARG A 141 14.36 5.46 21.03
N GLU A 142 14.79 6.41 21.85
CA GLU A 142 13.97 6.99 22.93
C GLU A 142 12.70 7.61 22.36
N ARG A 143 12.81 8.49 21.36
CA ARG A 143 11.63 9.05 20.67
C ARG A 143 10.72 7.99 20.08
N CYS A 144 11.29 6.93 19.50
CA CYS A 144 10.52 5.82 18.93
C CYS A 144 9.79 5.03 20.02
N LEU A 145 10.44 4.77 21.15
CA LEU A 145 9.85 4.06 22.29
C LEU A 145 8.73 4.89 22.94
N ASP A 146 8.96 6.18 23.17
CA ASP A 146 7.96 7.11 23.68
C ASP A 146 6.73 7.14 22.77
N SER A 147 6.94 7.28 21.46
CA SER A 147 5.83 7.26 20.50
C SER A 147 5.06 5.93 20.47
N LEU A 148 5.70 4.80 20.78
CA LEU A 148 5.03 3.50 20.86
C LEU A 148 4.18 3.38 22.14
N ILE A 149 4.64 4.00 23.24
CA ILE A 149 3.90 4.09 24.50
C ILE A 149 2.68 5.00 24.32
N ASP A 150 2.87 6.17 23.70
CA ASP A 150 1.79 7.11 23.37
C ASP A 150 0.73 6.46 22.47
N ASP A 151 1.17 5.67 21.49
CA ASP A 151 0.29 4.90 20.59
C ASP A 151 -0.40 3.70 21.28
N ARG A 152 -0.10 3.44 22.57
CA ARG A 152 -0.60 2.29 23.34
C ARG A 152 -0.22 0.94 22.72
N LEU A 153 0.96 0.88 22.07
CA LEU A 153 1.51 -0.34 21.48
C LEU A 153 2.54 -1.02 22.38
N VAL A 154 3.02 -0.32 23.42
CA VAL A 154 3.98 -0.80 24.42
C VAL A 154 3.54 -0.25 25.78
N ASP A 155 3.58 -1.08 26.81
CA ASP A 155 3.34 -0.68 28.19
C ASP A 155 4.65 -0.70 29.01
N ILE A 156 4.74 0.18 30.00
CA ILE A 156 5.82 0.20 31.00
C ILE A 156 5.36 -0.67 32.17
N VAL A 157 6.03 -1.81 32.38
CA VAL A 157 5.72 -2.74 33.47
C VAL A 157 6.34 -2.27 34.79
N SER A 158 7.58 -1.78 34.72
CA SER A 158 8.33 -1.15 35.81
C SER A 158 9.45 -0.27 35.24
N ASP A 159 10.22 0.39 36.09
CA ASP A 159 11.37 1.19 35.66
C ASP A 159 12.29 0.38 34.71
N ASP A 160 12.51 0.91 33.50
CA ASP A 160 13.30 0.33 32.40
C ASP A 160 12.81 -1.06 31.91
N LEU A 161 11.52 -1.39 32.07
CA LEU A 161 10.95 -2.68 31.65
C LEU A 161 9.66 -2.51 30.83
N TYR A 162 9.65 -3.10 29.62
CA TYR A 162 8.63 -2.85 28.61
C TYR A 162 7.96 -4.15 28.14
N SER A 163 6.65 -4.12 27.92
CA SER A 163 5.92 -5.26 27.35
C SER A 163 4.94 -4.83 26.27
N LEU A 164 4.41 -5.80 25.53
CA LEU A 164 3.19 -5.56 24.76
C LEU A 164 2.01 -5.34 25.73
N PRO A 165 0.98 -4.58 25.31
CA PRO A 165 -0.25 -4.45 26.07
C PRO A 165 -0.92 -5.82 26.27
N SER A 166 -1.42 -6.05 27.48
CA SER A 166 -2.17 -7.25 27.88
C SER A 166 -3.65 -7.17 27.55
#